data_AF-A0A4R5PPC9-F1
#
_entry.id   AF-A0A4R5PPC9-F1
#
_cell.length_a   1.000
_cell.length_b   1.000
_cell.length_c   1.000
_cell.angle_alpha   90.00
_cell.angle_beta   90.00
_cell.angle_gamma   90.00
#
_symmetry.space_group_name_H-M   'P 1'
#
loop_
_entity.id
_entity.type
_entity.pdbx_description
1 polymer ?
#
loop_
_entity_poly.entity_id
_entity_poly.type
_entity_poly.pdbx_seq_one_letter_code
_entity_poly.pdbx_strand_id
1 'polypeptide(L)'
;MVSEVQLEASWKTALAPEFDSAYMADLKRFLKDEHAAGKAIFPKGPEYFRALDLTPLDSVKVVILGQDPYHGDGQAHGLCFSVQPGVKVPPSLVNIYKEIEADLGIARPRHGFLEHWARQGVLLLNSVLTVERGLAASHQGRGWEKFTDKVIEKVNALDQPVVFMLWGSYAQKKASFVDTSKHLVLTAPHPSPLSAHRGFLGCGHFSKANAFLEKNGRAPIDWSLPETVS
;
A
#
# COMPACT_ATOMS: atom_id res chain seq x y z
N MET A 1 -26.75 -11.73 12.49
CA MET A 1 -26.33 -11.50 11.08
C MET A 1 -24.89 -11.04 11.10
N VAL A 2 -23.96 -11.84 10.58
CA VAL A 2 -22.55 -11.44 10.47
C VAL A 2 -22.53 -10.26 9.50
N SER A 3 -22.06 -9.09 9.93
CA SER A 3 -21.87 -7.93 9.07
C SER A 3 -20.97 -8.37 7.89
N GLU A 4 -21.53 -8.44 6.69
CA GLU A 4 -20.80 -8.90 5.51
C GLU A 4 -19.67 -7.91 5.23
N VAL A 5 -18.42 -8.39 5.23
CA VAL A 5 -17.27 -7.57 4.86
C VAL A 5 -17.44 -7.20 3.38
N GLN A 6 -17.53 -5.89 3.11
CA GLN A 6 -17.53 -5.36 1.76
C GLN A 6 -16.07 -5.34 1.29
N LEU A 7 -15.79 -6.09 0.24
CA LEU A 7 -14.48 -6.25 -0.36
C LEU A 7 -14.66 -6.72 -1.80
N GLU A 8 -13.80 -6.27 -2.71
CA GLU A 8 -13.71 -6.77 -4.09
C GLU A 8 -13.70 -8.32 -4.13
N ALA A 9 -14.43 -8.89 -5.08
CA ALA A 9 -14.84 -10.30 -5.07
C ALA A 9 -13.67 -11.28 -5.13
N SER A 10 -12.62 -10.98 -5.90
CA SER A 10 -11.43 -11.83 -5.99
C SER A 10 -10.70 -11.90 -4.64
N TRP A 11 -10.57 -10.75 -3.96
CA TRP A 11 -9.98 -10.68 -2.63
C TRP A 11 -10.86 -11.30 -1.55
N LYS A 12 -12.17 -11.06 -1.59
CA LYS A 12 -13.14 -11.68 -0.67
C LYS A 12 -13.06 -13.20 -0.72
N THR A 13 -12.95 -13.76 -1.91
CA THR A 13 -12.78 -15.22 -2.11
C THR A 13 -11.44 -15.69 -1.58
N ALA A 14 -10.34 -15.02 -1.95
CA ALA A 14 -8.98 -15.42 -1.59
C ALA A 14 -8.69 -15.33 -0.09
N LEU A 15 -9.31 -14.37 0.61
CA LEU A 15 -9.09 -14.05 2.02
C LEU A 15 -10.24 -14.50 2.94
N ALA A 16 -11.27 -15.18 2.43
CA ALA A 16 -12.39 -15.66 3.23
C ALA A 16 -11.96 -16.37 4.54
N PRO A 17 -10.98 -17.30 4.53
CA PRO A 17 -10.55 -17.97 5.76
C PRO A 17 -9.95 -17.03 6.81
N GLU A 18 -9.38 -15.90 6.38
CA GLU A 18 -8.78 -14.92 7.29
C GLU A 18 -9.86 -14.18 8.07
N PHE A 19 -11.00 -13.84 7.45
CA PHE A 19 -12.09 -13.14 8.12
C PHE A 19 -12.78 -13.97 9.21
N ASP A 20 -12.72 -15.30 9.11
CA ASP A 20 -13.25 -16.24 10.11
C ASP A 20 -12.23 -16.61 11.20
N SER A 21 -11.00 -16.10 11.10
CA SER A 21 -9.93 -16.42 12.03
C SER A 21 -10.09 -15.73 13.40
N ALA A 22 -9.52 -16.35 14.44
CA ALA A 22 -9.51 -15.79 15.79
C ALA A 22 -8.82 -14.40 15.86
N TYR A 23 -7.73 -14.22 15.11
CA TYR A 23 -6.99 -12.95 15.14
C TYR A 23 -7.77 -11.80 14.50
N MET A 24 -8.57 -12.07 13.45
CA MET A 24 -9.47 -11.06 12.87
C MET A 24 -10.65 -10.75 13.79
N ALA A 25 -11.17 -11.74 14.52
CA ALA A 25 -12.19 -11.51 15.54
C ALA A 25 -11.66 -10.61 16.68
N ASP A 26 -10.43 -10.85 17.12
CA ASP A 26 -9.75 -10.02 18.13
C ASP A 26 -9.47 -8.61 17.64
N LEU A 27 -8.96 -8.46 16.42
CA LEU A 27 -8.76 -7.16 15.78
C LEU A 27 -10.08 -6.38 15.66
N LYS A 28 -11.17 -7.04 15.24
CA LYS A 28 -12.50 -6.42 15.14
C LYS A 28 -13.01 -5.95 16.50
N ARG A 29 -12.79 -6.73 17.57
CA ARG A 29 -13.14 -6.33 18.94
C ARG A 29 -12.32 -5.12 19.38
N PHE A 30 -10.99 -5.17 19.19
CA PHE A 30 -10.10 -4.06 19.48
C PHE A 30 -10.54 -2.76 18.81
N LEU A 31 -10.81 -2.76 17.50
CA LEU A 31 -11.25 -1.56 16.79
C LEU A 31 -12.61 -1.03 17.29
N LYS A 32 -13.54 -1.93 17.64
CA LYS A 32 -14.81 -1.53 18.25
C LYS A 32 -14.61 -0.86 19.61
N ASP A 33 -13.72 -1.39 20.43
CA ASP A 33 -13.42 -0.85 21.76
C ASP A 33 -12.75 0.53 21.64
N GLU A 34 -11.82 0.70 20.68
CA GLU A 34 -11.20 1.99 20.39
C GLU A 34 -12.24 3.04 19.97
N HIS A 35 -13.17 2.67 19.09
CA HIS A 35 -14.28 3.54 18.70
C HIS A 35 -15.25 3.84 19.86
N ALA A 36 -15.57 2.84 20.68
CA ALA A 36 -16.44 3.01 21.85
C ALA A 36 -15.79 3.91 22.92
N ALA A 37 -14.46 3.91 23.01
CA ALA A 37 -13.68 4.82 23.84
C ALA A 37 -13.60 6.26 23.27
N GLY A 38 -14.24 6.53 22.13
CA GLY A 38 -14.28 7.87 21.52
C GLY A 38 -13.01 8.24 20.75
N LYS A 39 -12.14 7.27 20.43
CA LYS A 39 -10.91 7.54 19.69
C LYS A 39 -11.19 7.81 18.22
N ALA A 40 -10.45 8.76 17.66
CA ALA A 40 -10.44 9.02 16.22
C ALA A 40 -9.46 8.06 15.55
N ILE A 41 -9.99 7.09 14.79
CA ILE A 41 -9.21 6.09 14.05
C ILE A 41 -9.24 6.42 12.56
N PHE A 42 -8.07 6.34 11.91
CA PHE A 42 -7.89 6.54 10.47
C PHE A 42 -7.42 5.27 9.76
N PRO A 43 -7.75 5.09 8.46
CA PRO A 43 -8.70 5.90 7.68
C PRO A 43 -10.15 5.64 8.15
N LYS A 44 -11.18 6.10 7.43
CA LYS A 44 -12.57 5.76 7.82
C LYS A 44 -12.82 4.26 7.62
N GLY A 45 -13.76 3.68 8.37
CA GLY A 45 -14.06 2.24 8.31
C GLY A 45 -14.23 1.65 6.89
N PRO A 46 -15.01 2.29 5.99
CA PRO A 46 -15.14 1.83 4.59
C PRO A 46 -13.86 1.89 3.76
N GLU A 47 -12.82 2.56 4.24
CA GLU A 47 -11.55 2.75 3.53
C GLU A 47 -10.45 1.79 4.01
N TYR A 48 -10.71 0.95 5.03
CA TYR A 48 -9.71 0.00 5.56
C TYR A 48 -9.15 -0.93 4.49
N PHE A 49 -10.00 -1.37 3.55
CA PHE A 49 -9.62 -2.28 2.48
C PHE A 49 -9.52 -1.61 1.11
N ARG A 50 -9.49 -0.27 1.05
CA ARG A 50 -9.55 0.48 -0.22
C ARG A 50 -8.47 0.07 -1.23
N ALA A 51 -7.26 -0.27 -0.76
CA ALA A 51 -6.19 -0.76 -1.62
C ALA A 51 -6.56 -2.06 -2.36
N LEU A 52 -7.27 -2.97 -1.67
CA LEU A 52 -7.75 -4.23 -2.25
C LEU A 52 -8.94 -3.97 -3.18
N ASP A 53 -9.83 -3.05 -2.81
CA ASP A 53 -11.00 -2.70 -3.62
C ASP A 53 -10.65 -2.04 -4.96
N LEU A 54 -9.59 -1.22 -4.97
CA LEU A 54 -9.14 -0.53 -6.18
C LEU A 54 -8.23 -1.39 -7.06
N THR A 55 -7.67 -2.47 -6.53
CA THR A 55 -6.71 -3.32 -7.22
C THR A 55 -7.09 -4.80 -7.04
N PRO A 56 -8.01 -5.33 -7.86
CA PRO A 56 -8.38 -6.75 -7.87
C PRO A 56 -7.14 -7.66 -7.91
N LEU A 57 -7.20 -8.81 -7.25
CA LEU A 57 -6.05 -9.71 -7.03
C LEU A 57 -5.38 -10.13 -8.35
N ASP A 58 -6.18 -10.47 -9.36
CA ASP A 58 -5.72 -10.87 -10.70
C ASP A 58 -5.14 -9.71 -11.53
N SER A 59 -5.47 -8.46 -11.17
CA SER A 59 -4.95 -7.25 -11.81
C SER A 59 -3.61 -6.77 -11.23
N VAL A 60 -3.14 -7.35 -10.12
CA VAL A 60 -1.93 -6.87 -9.42
C VAL A 60 -0.70 -7.00 -10.32
N LYS A 61 0.00 -5.88 -10.52
CA LYS A 61 1.26 -5.75 -11.28
C LYS A 61 2.43 -5.33 -10.42
N VAL A 62 2.17 -4.42 -9.48
CA VAL A 62 3.18 -3.89 -8.57
C VAL A 62 2.59 -3.88 -7.16
N VAL A 63 3.39 -4.26 -6.17
CA VAL A 63 3.08 -4.09 -4.74
C VAL A 63 4.05 -3.07 -4.17
N ILE A 64 3.52 -2.03 -3.54
CA ILE A 64 4.29 -1.07 -2.75
C ILE A 64 3.83 -1.22 -1.30
N LEU A 65 4.78 -1.44 -0.39
CA LEU A 65 4.48 -1.64 1.02
C LEU A 65 4.80 -0.40 1.86
N GLY A 66 3.79 0.09 2.57
CA GLY A 66 3.93 1.04 3.67
C GLY A 66 3.91 0.37 5.04
N GLN A 67 4.20 1.14 6.08
CA GLN A 67 4.16 0.68 7.47
C GLN A 67 2.75 0.81 8.04
N ASP A 68 2.31 2.03 8.31
CA ASP A 68 0.99 2.39 8.85
C ASP A 68 0.41 3.63 8.12
N PRO A 69 -0.91 3.89 8.23
CA PRO A 69 -1.53 5.03 7.58
C PRO A 69 -1.03 6.37 8.15
N TYR A 70 -1.19 7.45 7.40
CA TYR A 70 -1.04 8.78 7.96
C TYR A 70 -2.03 9.02 9.11
N HIS A 71 -1.54 9.59 10.21
CA HIS A 71 -2.30 9.75 11.45
C HIS A 71 -2.88 11.17 11.66
N GLY A 72 -2.78 12.06 10.66
CA GLY A 72 -3.38 13.39 10.67
C GLY A 72 -4.77 13.43 10.04
N ASP A 73 -5.59 14.39 10.47
CA ASP A 73 -6.95 14.57 9.97
C ASP A 73 -6.98 14.73 8.44
N GLY A 74 -7.86 13.97 7.77
CA GLY A 74 -8.08 14.04 6.33
C GLY A 74 -6.97 13.47 5.45
N GLN A 75 -5.87 12.94 6.03
CA GLN A 75 -4.73 12.46 5.24
C GLN A 75 -4.97 11.07 4.67
N ALA A 76 -5.07 10.06 5.54
CA ALA A 76 -5.18 8.66 5.12
C ALA A 76 -6.55 8.34 4.53
N HIS A 77 -6.55 7.56 3.45
CA HIS A 77 -7.76 7.04 2.80
C HIS A 77 -7.61 5.58 2.36
N GLY A 78 -6.71 4.82 2.99
CA GLY A 78 -6.58 3.37 2.75
C GLY A 78 -5.53 2.96 1.72
N LEU A 79 -4.78 3.92 1.14
CA LEU A 79 -3.64 3.66 0.25
C LEU A 79 -2.33 4.13 0.89
N CYS A 80 -1.29 3.28 0.93
CA CYS A 80 0.00 3.70 1.46
C CYS A 80 0.59 4.87 0.66
N PHE A 81 1.28 5.78 1.34
CA PHE A 81 1.86 7.02 0.79
C PHE A 81 0.88 8.05 0.21
N SER A 82 -0.36 7.67 -0.12
CA SER A 82 -1.33 8.58 -0.70
C SER A 82 -2.04 9.45 0.34
N VAL A 83 -2.44 10.66 -0.07
CA VAL A 83 -3.34 11.53 0.68
C VAL A 83 -4.52 12.00 -0.19
N GLN A 84 -5.62 12.39 0.45
CA GLN A 84 -6.80 12.93 -0.24
C GLN A 84 -6.49 14.22 -1.03
N PRO A 85 -7.27 14.55 -2.09
CA PRO A 85 -7.22 15.85 -2.75
C PRO A 85 -7.31 17.02 -1.77
N GLY A 86 -6.56 18.10 -2.05
CA GLY A 86 -6.49 19.29 -1.19
C GLY A 86 -5.57 19.16 0.04
N VAL A 87 -5.10 17.96 0.37
CA VAL A 87 -4.13 17.74 1.44
C VAL A 87 -2.72 18.01 0.96
N LYS A 88 -1.91 18.69 1.79
CA LYS A 88 -0.49 18.92 1.51
C LYS A 88 0.25 17.58 1.31
N VAL A 89 0.97 17.49 0.19
CA VAL A 89 1.80 16.32 -0.15
C VAL A 89 2.82 16.04 0.99
N PRO A 90 2.80 14.84 1.60
CA PRO A 90 3.71 14.50 2.68
C PRO A 90 5.18 14.41 2.22
N PRO A 91 6.17 14.62 3.11
CA PRO A 91 7.59 14.63 2.73
C PRO A 91 8.08 13.34 2.04
N SER A 92 7.60 12.17 2.48
CA SER A 92 7.93 10.90 1.82
C SER A 92 7.42 10.84 0.38
N LEU A 93 6.19 11.32 0.13
CA LEU A 93 5.63 11.35 -1.22
C LEU A 93 6.32 12.39 -2.11
N VAL A 94 6.77 13.52 -1.55
CA VAL A 94 7.63 14.46 -2.29
C VAL A 94 8.90 13.78 -2.78
N ASN A 95 9.54 12.94 -1.96
CA ASN A 95 10.73 12.22 -2.38
C ASN A 95 10.42 11.13 -3.42
N ILE A 96 9.28 10.44 -3.32
CA ILE A 96 8.79 9.55 -4.39
C ILE A 96 8.66 10.31 -5.72
N TYR A 97 8.05 11.49 -5.73
CA TYR A 97 7.94 12.30 -6.95
C TYR A 97 9.28 12.81 -7.47
N LYS A 98 10.24 13.15 -6.59
CA LYS A 98 11.61 13.48 -7.01
C LYS A 98 12.28 12.31 -7.72
N GLU A 99 12.09 11.10 -7.20
CA GLU A 99 12.64 9.88 -7.81
C GLU A 99 11.99 9.60 -9.16
N ILE A 100 10.66 9.68 -9.26
CA ILE A 100 9.94 9.50 -10.53
C ILE A 100 10.40 10.50 -11.59
N GLU A 101 10.57 11.77 -11.22
CA GLU A 101 11.06 12.80 -12.14
C GLU A 101 12.49 12.51 -12.62
N ALA A 102 13.37 12.08 -11.72
CA ALA A 102 14.75 11.75 -12.08
C ALA A 102 14.85 10.46 -12.91
N ASP A 103 14.02 9.45 -12.61
CA ASP A 103 14.03 8.13 -13.24
C ASP A 103 13.35 8.14 -14.62
N LEU A 104 12.23 8.86 -14.75
CA LEU A 104 11.35 8.79 -15.92
C LEU A 104 11.14 10.14 -16.63
N GLY A 105 11.64 11.25 -16.09
CA GLY A 105 11.41 12.59 -16.66
C GLY A 105 9.95 13.09 -16.50
N ILE A 106 9.16 12.43 -15.65
CA ILE A 106 7.74 12.77 -15.43
C ILE A 106 7.65 13.95 -14.45
N ALA A 107 6.92 15.00 -14.84
CA ALA A 107 6.73 16.19 -14.02
C ALA A 107 5.97 15.89 -12.72
N ARG A 108 6.36 16.56 -11.63
CA ARG A 108 5.77 16.33 -10.31
C ARG A 108 4.32 16.88 -10.24
N PRO A 109 3.34 16.09 -9.80
CA PRO A 109 1.97 16.55 -9.63
C PRO A 109 1.84 17.45 -8.40
N ARG A 110 0.77 18.25 -8.35
CA ARG A 110 0.49 19.19 -7.25
C ARG A 110 -0.36 18.61 -6.12
N HIS A 111 -0.70 17.32 -6.20
CA HIS A 111 -1.49 16.60 -5.20
C HIS A 111 -0.84 15.26 -4.80
N GLY A 112 -1.36 14.63 -3.74
CA GLY A 112 -0.87 13.35 -3.24
C GLY A 112 -1.80 12.15 -3.46
N PHE A 113 -2.85 12.31 -4.25
CA PHE A 113 -3.84 11.28 -4.54
C PHE A 113 -3.34 10.27 -5.59
N LEU A 114 -3.09 9.02 -5.17
CA LEU A 114 -2.41 7.97 -5.95
C LEU A 114 -3.38 6.90 -6.49
N GLU A 115 -4.68 7.14 -6.45
CA GLU A 115 -5.69 6.19 -6.93
C GLU A 115 -5.50 5.83 -8.40
N HIS A 116 -4.97 6.76 -9.21
CA HIS A 116 -4.63 6.50 -10.61
C HIS A 116 -3.66 5.32 -10.77
N TRP A 117 -2.69 5.14 -9.86
CA TRP A 117 -1.78 3.98 -9.88
C TRP A 117 -2.51 2.71 -9.41
N ALA A 118 -3.34 2.81 -8.37
CA ALA A 118 -4.09 1.66 -7.85
C ALA A 118 -4.96 1.00 -8.93
N ARG A 119 -5.66 1.83 -9.72
CA ARG A 119 -6.52 1.38 -10.83
C ARG A 119 -5.76 0.73 -11.99
N GLN A 120 -4.43 0.88 -12.05
CA GLN A 120 -3.58 0.28 -13.07
C GLN A 120 -2.93 -1.04 -12.64
N GLY A 121 -3.18 -1.50 -11.40
CA GLY A 121 -2.58 -2.71 -10.85
C GLY A 121 -1.52 -2.47 -9.77
N VAL A 122 -1.37 -1.24 -9.25
CA VAL A 122 -0.42 -0.95 -8.17
C VAL A 122 -1.09 -1.10 -6.81
N LEU A 123 -0.86 -2.23 -6.14
CA LEU A 123 -1.37 -2.48 -4.80
C LEU A 123 -0.58 -1.64 -3.77
N LEU A 124 -1.19 -0.56 -3.31
CA LEU A 124 -0.64 0.40 -2.33
C LEU A 124 -1.01 -0.01 -0.89
N LEU A 125 -0.34 -1.03 -0.35
CA LEU A 125 -0.72 -1.70 0.89
C LEU A 125 0.12 -1.22 2.09
N ASN A 126 -0.53 -0.76 3.16
CA ASN A 126 0.14 -0.63 4.45
C ASN A 126 0.16 -1.98 5.18
N SER A 127 1.14 -2.18 6.06
CA SER A 127 1.25 -3.40 6.85
C SER A 127 0.31 -3.42 8.05
N VAL A 128 0.05 -2.24 8.60
CA VAL A 128 -1.02 -1.95 9.56
C VAL A 128 -2.05 -1.08 8.83
N LEU A 129 -3.34 -1.44 8.86
CA LEU A 129 -4.35 -0.76 8.04
C LEU A 129 -5.10 0.37 8.77
N THR A 130 -4.85 0.56 10.05
CA THR A 130 -5.50 1.59 10.87
C THR A 130 -4.53 2.26 11.83
N VAL A 131 -4.82 3.48 12.26
CA VAL A 131 -4.02 4.23 13.23
C VAL A 131 -4.90 5.18 14.04
N GLU A 132 -4.57 5.40 15.32
CA GLU A 132 -5.18 6.44 16.15
C GLU A 132 -4.62 7.82 15.76
N ARG A 133 -5.49 8.84 15.75
CA ARG A 133 -5.12 10.22 15.43
C ARG A 133 -3.93 10.70 16.26
N GLY A 134 -2.91 11.18 15.58
CA GLY A 134 -1.71 11.74 16.21
C GLY A 134 -0.73 10.71 16.77
N LEU A 135 -1.04 9.42 16.74
CA LEU A 135 -0.22 8.36 17.33
C LEU A 135 0.21 7.34 16.27
N ALA A 136 1.36 7.61 15.63
CA ALA A 136 1.98 6.67 14.70
C ALA A 136 2.18 5.29 15.35
N ALA A 137 1.99 4.22 14.57
CA ALA A 137 2.11 2.82 14.98
C ALA A 137 1.23 2.39 16.18
N SER A 138 0.22 3.17 16.57
CA SER A 138 -0.68 2.87 17.71
C SER A 138 -1.42 1.53 17.61
N HIS A 139 -1.69 1.04 16.40
CA HIS A 139 -2.38 -0.23 16.16
C HIS A 139 -1.43 -1.36 15.72
N GLN A 140 -0.11 -1.17 15.85
CA GLN A 140 0.87 -2.21 15.62
C GLN A 140 0.66 -3.39 16.59
N GLY A 141 0.81 -4.62 16.09
CA GLY A 141 0.68 -5.85 16.87
C GLY A 141 -0.77 -6.21 17.21
N ARG A 142 -1.76 -5.54 16.60
CA ARG A 142 -3.20 -5.78 16.85
C ARG A 142 -3.83 -6.79 15.88
N GLY A 143 -3.07 -7.32 14.94
CA GLY A 143 -3.49 -8.39 14.02
C GLY A 143 -3.46 -8.01 12.55
N TRP A 144 -3.33 -6.73 12.22
CA TRP A 144 -3.25 -6.27 10.83
C TRP A 144 -2.05 -6.82 10.09
N GLU A 145 -0.90 -6.97 10.76
CA GLU A 145 0.31 -7.48 10.13
C GLU A 145 0.11 -8.89 9.59
N LYS A 146 -0.57 -9.75 10.36
CA LYS A 146 -0.88 -11.12 9.96
C LYS A 146 -1.87 -11.15 8.79
N PHE A 147 -2.87 -10.27 8.80
CA PHE A 147 -3.78 -10.12 7.66
C PHE A 147 -3.04 -9.69 6.40
N THR A 148 -2.18 -8.70 6.49
CA THR A 148 -1.44 -8.16 5.33
C THR A 148 -0.31 -9.09 4.87
N ASP A 149 0.24 -9.94 5.75
CA ASP A 149 1.11 -11.07 5.34
C ASP A 149 0.34 -12.01 4.41
N LYS A 150 -0.92 -12.33 4.75
CA LYS A 150 -1.77 -13.19 3.93
C LYS A 150 -2.12 -12.55 2.59
N VAL A 151 -2.34 -11.25 2.55
CA VAL A 151 -2.49 -10.51 1.27
C VAL A 151 -1.25 -10.70 0.40
N ILE A 152 -0.04 -10.51 0.94
CA ILE A 152 1.22 -10.68 0.21
C ILE A 152 1.41 -12.13 -0.24
N GLU A 153 1.07 -13.12 0.59
CA GLU A 153 1.09 -14.54 0.22
C GLU A 153 0.18 -14.83 -0.98
N LYS A 154 -1.03 -14.24 -1.03
CA LYS A 154 -1.94 -14.42 -2.18
C LYS A 154 -1.37 -13.82 -3.46
N VAL A 155 -0.72 -12.65 -3.39
CA VAL A 155 -0.02 -12.07 -4.54
C VAL A 155 1.17 -12.93 -4.95
N ASN A 156 1.95 -13.42 -3.99
CA ASN A 156 3.11 -14.29 -4.22
C ASN A 156 2.71 -15.65 -4.84
N ALA A 157 1.48 -16.08 -4.65
CA ALA A 157 0.94 -17.30 -5.23
C ALA A 157 0.43 -17.12 -6.68
N LEU A 158 0.33 -15.89 -7.20
CA LEU A 158 -0.13 -15.65 -8.58
C LEU A 158 0.85 -16.24 -9.59
N ASP A 159 0.32 -16.82 -10.67
CA ASP A 159 1.13 -17.32 -11.78
C ASP A 159 1.79 -16.17 -12.56
N GLN A 160 1.12 -15.02 -12.65
CA GLN A 160 1.66 -13.85 -13.32
C GLN A 160 2.78 -13.21 -12.47
N PRO A 161 3.92 -12.85 -13.08
CA PRO A 161 5.01 -12.19 -12.37
C PRO A 161 4.60 -10.78 -11.93
N VAL A 162 5.04 -10.39 -10.73
CA VAL A 162 4.67 -9.14 -10.03
C VAL A 162 5.94 -8.46 -9.55
N VAL A 163 5.95 -7.13 -9.52
CA VAL A 163 7.04 -6.33 -8.96
C VAL A 163 6.73 -5.98 -7.51
N PHE A 164 7.63 -6.26 -6.57
CA PHE A 164 7.54 -5.85 -5.17
C PHE A 164 8.54 -4.75 -4.90
N MET A 165 8.06 -3.55 -4.59
CA MET A 165 8.89 -2.41 -4.17
C MET A 165 8.91 -2.31 -2.65
N LEU A 166 10.03 -2.70 -2.06
CA LEU A 166 10.22 -2.83 -0.62
C LEU A 166 11.13 -1.72 -0.10
N TRP A 167 10.51 -0.61 0.31
CA TRP A 167 11.22 0.57 0.77
C TRP A 167 11.34 0.62 2.30
N GLY A 168 12.57 0.46 2.79
CA GLY A 168 12.88 0.40 4.22
C GLY A 168 12.92 -1.03 4.77
N SER A 169 13.59 -1.18 5.91
CA SER A 169 13.87 -2.48 6.52
C SER A 169 12.61 -3.25 6.93
N TYR A 170 11.54 -2.55 7.31
CA TYR A 170 10.28 -3.17 7.68
C TYR A 170 9.62 -3.87 6.48
N ALA A 171 9.47 -3.17 5.35
CA ALA A 171 8.91 -3.74 4.12
C ALA A 171 9.75 -4.91 3.59
N GLN A 172 11.08 -4.78 3.65
CA GLN A 172 12.02 -5.83 3.24
C GLN A 172 11.87 -7.10 4.07
N LYS A 173 11.72 -6.97 5.40
CA LYS A 173 11.48 -8.12 6.28
C LYS A 173 10.13 -8.76 6.01
N LYS A 174 9.07 -7.95 5.88
CA LYS A 174 7.69 -8.43 5.69
C LYS A 174 7.53 -9.28 4.44
N ALA A 175 8.15 -8.89 3.33
CA ALA A 175 8.06 -9.61 2.07
C ALA A 175 9.31 -10.47 1.76
N SER A 176 10.09 -10.85 2.77
CA SER A 176 11.29 -11.68 2.60
C SER A 176 11.02 -13.10 2.07
N PHE A 177 9.78 -13.56 2.15
CA PHE A 177 9.34 -14.87 1.66
C PHE A 177 8.89 -14.86 0.19
N VAL A 178 8.90 -13.69 -0.47
CA VAL A 178 8.49 -13.58 -1.88
C VAL A 178 9.42 -14.40 -2.77
N ASP A 179 8.84 -15.16 -3.69
CA ASP A 179 9.57 -16.00 -4.63
C ASP A 179 10.24 -15.14 -5.71
N THR A 180 11.54 -14.90 -5.55
CA THR A 180 12.35 -14.09 -6.46
C THR A 180 12.71 -14.80 -7.76
N SER A 181 12.39 -16.09 -7.91
CA SER A 181 12.53 -16.79 -9.19
C SER A 181 11.41 -16.42 -10.17
N LYS A 182 10.26 -15.99 -9.64
CA LYS A 182 9.06 -15.60 -10.39
C LYS A 182 8.82 -14.09 -10.36
N HIS A 183 8.97 -13.47 -9.21
CA HIS A 183 8.69 -12.05 -8.99
C HIS A 183 9.96 -11.20 -9.01
N LEU A 184 9.82 -9.93 -9.37
CA LEU A 184 10.91 -8.96 -9.22
C LEU A 184 10.81 -8.29 -7.86
N VAL A 185 11.84 -8.40 -7.04
CA VAL A 185 11.93 -7.68 -5.76
C VAL A 185 12.93 -6.53 -5.89
N LEU A 186 12.45 -5.31 -5.69
CA LEU A 186 13.25 -4.08 -5.73
C LEU A 186 13.31 -3.48 -4.31
N THR A 187 14.51 -3.41 -3.73
CA THR A 187 14.72 -2.93 -2.37
C THR A 187 15.51 -1.63 -2.35
N ALA A 188 15.06 -0.67 -1.53
CA ALA A 188 15.79 0.56 -1.25
C ALA A 188 15.52 1.02 0.20
N PRO A 189 16.28 1.99 0.74
CA PRO A 189 15.87 2.72 1.94
C PRO A 189 14.48 3.36 1.80
N HIS A 190 13.88 3.72 2.92
CA HIS A 190 12.55 4.35 2.92
C HIS A 190 12.61 5.78 2.31
N PRO A 191 11.56 6.25 1.59
CA PRO A 191 11.53 7.59 0.99
C PRO A 191 11.41 8.75 2.00
N SER A 192 11.36 8.48 3.31
CA SER A 192 11.30 9.56 4.30
C SER A 192 12.56 10.43 4.25
N PRO A 193 12.48 11.73 4.62
CA PRO A 193 13.63 12.63 4.62
C PRO A 193 14.85 12.10 5.37
N LEU A 194 14.64 11.27 6.40
CA LEU A 194 15.71 10.68 7.23
C LEU A 194 16.60 9.69 6.46
N SER A 195 16.07 9.05 5.42
CA SER A 195 16.75 7.95 4.71
C SER A 195 16.78 8.09 3.19
N ALA A 196 16.03 9.02 2.60
CA ALA A 196 15.88 9.10 1.14
C ALA A 196 17.23 9.24 0.40
N HIS A 197 18.12 10.10 0.91
CA HIS A 197 19.45 10.32 0.34
C HIS A 197 20.43 9.15 0.53
N ARG A 198 20.06 8.11 1.29
CA ARG A 198 20.90 6.93 1.54
C ARG A 198 20.72 5.83 0.49
N GLY A 199 19.99 6.13 -0.60
CA GLY A 199 19.81 5.21 -1.73
C GLY A 199 18.36 4.99 -2.18
N PHE A 200 17.37 5.72 -1.63
CA PHE A 200 16.05 5.77 -2.26
C PHE A 200 16.11 6.65 -3.51
N LEU A 201 16.67 7.86 -3.37
CA LEU A 201 16.93 8.73 -4.51
C LEU A 201 18.06 8.12 -5.36
N GLY A 202 17.82 7.94 -6.66
CA GLY A 202 18.69 7.27 -7.62
C GLY A 202 18.50 5.75 -7.70
N CYS A 203 17.45 5.19 -7.10
CA CYS A 203 17.21 3.74 -7.13
C CYS A 203 16.72 3.23 -8.50
N GLY A 204 16.04 4.08 -9.28
CA GLY A 204 15.51 3.76 -10.61
C GLY A 204 14.42 2.68 -10.58
N HIS A 205 13.64 2.58 -9.49
CA HIS A 205 12.70 1.48 -9.32
C HIS A 205 11.52 1.54 -10.31
N PHE A 206 11.09 2.73 -10.74
CA PHE A 206 9.90 2.88 -11.58
C PHE A 206 10.17 2.43 -13.02
N SER A 207 11.33 2.81 -13.58
CA SER A 207 11.80 2.32 -14.88
C SER A 207 12.08 0.81 -14.86
N LYS A 208 12.75 0.30 -13.82
CA LYS A 208 13.01 -1.15 -13.64
C LYS A 208 11.71 -1.95 -13.56
N ALA A 209 10.70 -1.43 -12.88
CA ALA A 209 9.39 -2.09 -12.78
C ALA A 209 8.71 -2.17 -14.15
N ASN A 210 8.67 -1.08 -14.89
CA ASN A 210 8.07 -1.07 -16.24
C ASN A 210 8.82 -2.00 -17.20
N ALA A 211 10.15 -1.96 -17.21
CA ALA A 211 10.96 -2.86 -18.04
C ALA A 211 10.70 -4.34 -17.71
N PHE A 212 10.52 -4.67 -16.44
CA PHE A 212 10.17 -6.03 -16.03
C PHE A 212 8.76 -6.44 -16.46
N LEU A 213 7.77 -5.54 -16.32
CA LEU A 213 6.41 -5.80 -16.78
C LEU A 213 6.39 -6.04 -18.30
N GLU A 214 7.03 -5.16 -19.07
CA GLU A 214 7.12 -5.27 -20.53
C GLU A 214 7.81 -6.55 -20.98
N LYS A 215 8.94 -6.91 -20.36
CA LYS A 215 9.66 -8.16 -20.65
C LYS A 215 8.79 -9.41 -20.43
N ASN A 216 7.82 -9.34 -19.52
CA ASN A 216 6.90 -10.43 -19.20
C ASN A 216 5.53 -10.26 -19.90
N GLY A 217 5.42 -9.43 -20.93
CA GLY A 217 4.19 -9.23 -21.70
C GLY A 217 3.07 -8.56 -20.92
N ARG A 218 3.38 -7.86 -19.82
CA ARG A 218 2.42 -7.10 -19.02
C ARG A 218 2.52 -5.62 -19.38
N ALA A 219 1.38 -4.95 -19.50
CA ALA A 219 1.37 -3.51 -19.78
C ALA A 219 2.07 -2.73 -18.64
N PRO A 220 2.99 -1.80 -18.97
CA PRO A 220 3.67 -0.97 -17.98
C PRO A 220 2.68 -0.08 -17.21
N ILE A 221 3.14 0.47 -16.09
CA ILE A 221 2.38 1.46 -15.32
C ILE A 221 2.66 2.85 -15.88
N ASP A 222 1.61 3.63 -16.10
CA ASP A 222 1.72 5.08 -16.23
C ASP A 222 1.92 5.67 -14.84
N TRP A 223 3.16 6.03 -14.54
CA TRP A 223 3.57 6.61 -13.26
C TRP A 223 3.27 8.12 -13.17
N SER A 224 2.76 8.73 -14.24
CA SER A 224 2.22 10.08 -14.14
C SER A 224 0.95 10.09 -13.28
N LEU A 225 0.50 11.29 -12.90
CA LEU A 225 -0.79 11.47 -12.24
C LEU A 225 -1.58 12.54 -13.00
N PRO A 226 -2.93 12.47 -12.98
CA PRO A 226 -3.77 13.52 -13.53
C PRO A 226 -3.37 14.90 -12.97
N GLU A 227 -3.48 15.95 -13.79
CA GLU A 227 -3.15 17.31 -13.31
C GLU A 227 -4.12 17.78 -12.22
N THR A 228 -5.38 17.35 -12.33
CA THR A 228 -6.46 17.66 -11.39
C THR A 228 -7.16 16.38 -10.92
N VAL A 229 -7.55 16.38 -9.66
CA VAL A 229 -8.31 15.31 -9.01
C VAL A 229 -9.41 15.97 -8.18
N SER A 230 -10.60 15.39 -8.25
CA SER A 230 -11.80 15.83 -7.51
C SER A 230 -12.13 14.85 -6.39
#